data_AF-L9Y6N5-F1
#
_entry.id   AF-L9Y6N5-F1
#
_cell.length_a   1.000
_cell.length_b   1.000
_cell.length_c   1.000
_cell.angle_alpha   90.00
_cell.angle_beta   90.00
_cell.angle_gamma   90.00
#
_symmetry.space_group_name_H-M   'P 1'
#
loop_
_entity.id
_entity.type
_entity.pdbx_description
1 polymer ?
#
loop_
_entity_poly.entity_id
_entity_poly.type
_entity_poly.pdbx_seq_one_letter_code
_entity_poly.pdbx_strand_id
1 'polypeptide(L)'
;MVEKARRSAVESDERGNPTRQWEVFVRDEAGDPMRHVGSVAAASGTEAHEHASRLFGWYAADIWLCPAEEVERYSTRGLADDAADRSDDDDGGEDDESEEPRVYKETASASEVNSL
;
A
#
# COMPACT_ATOMS: atom_id res chain seq x y z
N MET A 1 -21.66 32.83 -0.20
CA MET A 1 -20.35 32.99 0.46
C MET A 1 -19.57 31.72 0.13
N VAL A 2 -18.46 31.78 -0.61
CA VAL A 2 -17.68 30.57 -0.94
C VAL A 2 -16.59 30.43 0.11
N GLU A 3 -16.70 29.43 0.98
CA GLU A 3 -15.63 29.08 1.91
C GLU A 3 -14.40 28.65 1.09
N LYS A 4 -13.28 29.35 1.29
CA LYS A 4 -12.02 28.99 0.65
C LYS A 4 -11.43 27.83 1.43
N ALA A 5 -11.32 26.67 0.78
CA ALA A 5 -10.62 25.51 1.29
C ALA A 5 -9.17 25.89 1.66
N ARG A 6 -8.90 26.10 2.95
CA ARG A 6 -7.55 26.35 3.47
C ARG A 6 -6.81 25.02 3.46
N ARG A 7 -5.72 24.93 2.69
CA ARG A 7 -4.88 23.73 2.60
C ARG A 7 -3.60 23.96 3.39
N SER A 8 -3.22 22.99 4.21
CA SER A 8 -1.99 22.98 5.02
C SER A 8 -1.00 21.99 4.44
N ALA A 9 0.30 22.27 4.55
CA ALA A 9 1.34 21.34 4.12
C ALA A 9 1.24 20.03 4.93
N VAL A 10 1.35 18.90 4.25
CA VAL A 10 1.41 17.56 4.82
C VAL A 10 2.88 17.17 4.87
N GLU A 11 3.39 16.88 6.07
CA GLU A 11 4.76 16.43 6.24
C GLU A 11 4.93 15.07 5.54
N SER A 12 5.88 15.01 4.60
CA SER A 12 6.31 13.75 4.01
C SER A 12 7.25 13.10 5.02
N ASP A 13 6.70 12.25 5.90
CA ASP A 13 7.47 11.48 6.88
C ASP A 13 8.67 10.82 6.18
N GLU A 14 9.85 10.98 6.79
CA GLU A 14 11.05 10.20 6.49
C GLU A 14 10.76 8.75 6.92
N ARG A 15 9.87 8.05 6.20
CA ARG A 15 9.63 6.60 6.35
C ARG A 15 11.02 5.99 6.48
N GLY A 16 11.36 5.44 7.65
CA GLY A 16 12.72 5.18 8.17
C GLY A 16 13.66 4.32 7.31
N ASN A 17 13.75 4.63 6.04
CA ASN A 17 14.50 4.02 4.99
C ASN A 17 15.50 5.09 4.54
N PRO A 18 16.82 4.85 4.71
CA PRO A 18 17.84 5.82 4.33
C PRO A 18 17.89 6.06 2.81
N THR A 19 17.19 5.24 2.03
CA THR A 19 17.12 5.36 0.57
C THR A 19 16.08 6.38 0.14
N ARG A 20 16.48 7.28 -0.77
CA ARG A 20 15.62 8.28 -1.42
C ARG A 20 14.32 7.65 -1.94
N GLN A 21 13.20 8.31 -1.67
CA GLN A 21 11.88 7.90 -2.12
C GLN A 21 11.47 8.63 -3.40
N TRP A 22 10.68 7.96 -4.22
CA TRP A 22 10.17 8.43 -5.50
C TRP A 22 8.66 8.19 -5.57
N GLU A 23 7.89 9.23 -5.85
CA GLU A 23 6.47 9.14 -6.14
C GLU A 23 6.28 8.66 -7.59
N VAL A 24 5.39 7.69 -7.77
CA VAL A 24 5.17 6.99 -9.04
C VAL A 24 3.80 7.34 -9.59
N PHE A 25 3.79 7.76 -10.86
CA PHE A 25 2.55 8.02 -11.59
C PHE A 25 2.52 7.15 -12.84
N VAL A 26 1.37 6.52 -13.12
CA VAL A 26 1.19 5.65 -14.29
C VAL A 26 -0.03 6.07 -15.10
N ARG A 27 0.05 5.78 -16.39
CA ARG A 27 -1.02 5.93 -17.36
C ARG A 27 -1.09 4.60 -18.11
N ASP A 28 -2.21 3.91 -18.00
CA ASP A 28 -2.42 2.61 -18.63
C ASP A 28 -2.54 2.75 -20.15
N GLU A 29 -3.40 3.65 -20.63
CA GLU A 29 -3.57 3.94 -22.05
C GLU A 29 -3.31 5.42 -22.38
N ALA A 30 -2.89 5.74 -23.61
CA ALA A 30 -2.52 7.11 -23.99
C ALA A 30 -3.61 8.18 -23.75
N GLY A 31 -4.88 7.77 -23.73
CA GLY A 31 -6.03 8.64 -23.45
C GLY A 31 -6.36 8.81 -21.96
N ASP A 32 -5.79 7.98 -21.08
CA ASP A 32 -6.07 8.01 -19.66
C ASP A 32 -5.34 9.15 -18.94
N PRO A 33 -5.91 9.67 -17.83
CA PRO A 33 -5.21 10.60 -16.98
C PRO A 33 -4.04 9.92 -16.25
N MET A 34 -3.01 10.70 -15.95
CA MET A 34 -1.90 10.25 -15.10
C MET A 34 -2.42 10.01 -13.68
N ARG A 35 -2.16 8.82 -13.11
CA ARG A 35 -2.60 8.45 -11.75
C ARG A 35 -1.41 8.19 -10.84
N HIS A 36 -1.42 8.79 -9.65
CA HIS A 36 -0.48 8.45 -8.60
C HIS A 36 -0.79 7.04 -8.07
N VAL A 37 0.19 6.14 -8.04
CA VAL A 37 0.02 4.74 -7.61
C VAL A 37 0.78 4.38 -6.34
N GLY A 38 1.65 5.27 -5.86
CA GLY A 38 2.40 5.06 -4.62
C GLY A 38 3.84 5.51 -4.77
N SER A 39 4.68 5.04 -3.85
CA SER A 39 6.11 5.38 -3.81
C SER A 39 7.01 4.16 -3.87
N VAL A 40 8.24 4.37 -4.36
CA VAL A 40 9.32 3.37 -4.36
C VAL A 40 10.59 3.98 -3.79
N ALA A 41 11.37 3.17 -3.07
CA ALA A 41 12.69 3.57 -2.61
C ALA A 41 13.75 3.11 -3.60
N ALA A 42 14.62 4.04 -4.03
CA ALA A 42 15.69 3.78 -4.99
C ALA A 42 16.78 4.85 -4.89
N ALA A 43 18.04 4.47 -5.14
CA ALA A 43 19.16 5.42 -5.05
C ALA A 43 19.22 6.37 -6.26
N SER A 44 18.59 5.99 -7.38
CA SER A 44 18.60 6.76 -8.63
C SER A 44 17.26 6.65 -9.37
N GLY A 45 17.03 7.57 -10.32
CA GLY A 45 15.83 7.54 -11.17
C GLY A 45 15.74 6.30 -12.04
N THR A 46 16.88 5.75 -12.49
CA THR A 46 16.91 4.50 -13.25
C THR A 46 16.46 3.32 -12.40
N GLU A 47 16.98 3.17 -11.19
CA GLU A 47 16.51 2.13 -10.26
C GLU A 47 15.04 2.32 -9.89
N ALA A 48 14.61 3.56 -9.66
CA ALA A 48 13.20 3.86 -9.39
C ALA A 48 12.31 3.41 -10.56
N HIS A 49 12.74 3.63 -11.80
CA HIS A 49 12.02 3.16 -12.99
C HIS A 49 11.94 1.64 -13.07
N GLU A 50 13.04 0.93 -12.81
CA GLU A 50 13.04 -0.54 -12.79
C GLU A 50 12.08 -1.08 -11.72
N HIS A 51 12.11 -0.51 -10.52
CA HIS A 51 11.22 -0.90 -9.43
C HIS A 51 9.76 -0.59 -9.76
N ALA A 52 9.47 0.62 -10.25
CA ALA A 52 8.13 1.05 -10.62
C ALA A 52 7.57 0.21 -11.78
N SER A 53 8.38 -0.11 -12.79
CA SER A 53 7.97 -0.93 -13.92
C SER A 53 7.55 -2.34 -13.48
N ARG A 54 8.28 -2.91 -12.53
CA ARG A 54 8.00 -4.26 -11.98
C ARG A 54 6.78 -4.31 -11.08
N LEU A 55 6.51 -3.23 -10.35
CA LEU A 55 5.41 -3.17 -9.37
C LEU A 55 4.10 -2.66 -9.98
N PHE A 56 4.18 -1.69 -10.87
CA PHE A 56 3.03 -0.92 -11.35
C PHE A 56 2.93 -0.84 -12.88
N GLY A 57 3.99 -1.22 -13.61
CA GLY A 57 4.15 -0.92 -15.03
C GLY A 57 3.86 -2.06 -16.00
N TRP A 58 3.26 -3.18 -15.57
CA TRP A 58 3.10 -4.36 -16.44
C TRP A 58 2.40 -4.07 -17.77
N TYR A 59 1.46 -3.13 -17.78
CA TYR A 59 0.70 -2.72 -18.96
C TYR A 59 0.66 -1.21 -19.14
N ALA A 60 1.45 -0.45 -18.38
CA ALA A 60 1.40 1.00 -18.43
C ALA A 60 2.02 1.53 -19.74
N ALA A 61 1.26 2.37 -20.46
CA ALA A 61 1.78 3.11 -21.60
C ALA A 61 2.87 4.12 -21.18
N ASP A 62 2.70 4.75 -20.02
CA ASP A 62 3.67 5.72 -19.50
C ASP A 62 3.86 5.60 -17.99
N ILE A 63 5.10 5.81 -17.54
CA ILE A 63 5.49 5.88 -16.14
C ILE A 63 6.27 7.18 -15.91
N TRP A 64 5.80 8.00 -14.98
CA TRP A 64 6.49 9.20 -14.52
C TRP A 64 6.94 9.04 -13.08
N LEU A 65 8.09 9.64 -12.78
CA LEU A 65 8.73 9.58 -11.47
C LEU A 65 9.09 10.98 -11.00
N CYS A 66 8.88 11.22 -9.71
CA CYS A 66 9.29 12.46 -9.06
C CYS A 66 9.93 12.12 -7.71
N PRO A 67 11.14 12.62 -7.39
CA PRO A 67 11.68 12.51 -6.04
C PRO A 67 10.68 13.03 -5.01
N ALA A 68 10.43 12.26 -3.96
CA ALA A 68 9.43 12.64 -2.95
C ALA A 68 9.79 13.96 -2.23
N GLU A 69 11.07 14.33 -2.18
CA GLU A 69 11.55 15.60 -1.64
C GLU A 69 11.14 16.82 -2.49
N GLU A 70 10.81 16.62 -3.77
CA GLU A 70 10.34 17.66 -4.68
C GLU A 70 8.80 17.75 -4.72
N VAL A 71 8.10 16.85 -4.01
CA VAL A 71 6.63 16.81 -3.99
C VAL A 71 6.09 17.50 -2.74
N GLU A 72 5.49 18.66 -2.94
CA GLU A 72 4.77 19.38 -1.89
C GLU A 72 3.31 18.92 -1.80
N ARG A 73 2.91 18.40 -0.64
CA ARG A 73 1.53 17.95 -0.39
C ARG A 73 0.78 18.99 0.43
N TYR A 74 -0.42 19.37 -0.01
CA TYR A 74 -1.29 20.30 0.70
C TYR A 74 -2.68 19.69 0.90
N SER A 75 -3.14 19.53 2.15
CA SER A 75 -4.43 18.94 2.50
C SER A 75 -5.33 19.91 3.25
N THR A 76 -6.64 19.80 3.02
CA THR A 76 -7.66 20.53 3.80
C THR A 76 -7.94 19.88 5.16
N ARG A 77 -7.53 18.62 5.32
CA ARG A 77 -7.54 17.87 6.58
C ARG A 77 -6.10 17.80 7.08
N GLY A 78 -5.83 18.34 8.27
CA GLY A 78 -4.51 18.24 8.87
C GLY A 78 -4.21 16.78 9.24
N LEU A 79 -2.93 16.37 9.21
CA LEU A 79 -2.50 15.04 9.66
C LEU A 79 -2.93 14.71 11.11
N ALA A 80 -3.17 15.74 11.94
CA ALA A 80 -3.69 15.60 13.29
C ALA A 80 -5.13 15.06 13.36
N ASP A 81 -5.91 15.20 12.28
CA ASP A 81 -7.31 14.75 12.21
C ASP A 81 -7.38 13.23 11.91
N ASP A 82 -6.38 12.67 11.23
CA ASP A 82 -6.33 11.24 10.83
C ASP A 82 -5.82 10.33 11.97
N ALA A 83 -5.03 10.87 12.91
CA ALA A 83 -4.56 10.15 14.08
C ALA A 83 -5.67 9.94 15.14
N ALA A 84 -6.67 10.82 15.17
CA ALA A 84 -7.79 10.73 16.10
C ALA A 84 -8.84 9.68 15.70
N ASP A 85 -8.93 9.34 14.40
CA ASP A 85 -9.91 8.37 13.88
C ASP A 85 -9.49 6.89 14.07
N ARG A 86 -8.28 6.64 14.57
CA ARG A 86 -7.74 5.28 14.81
C ARG A 86 -7.78 4.83 16.27
N SER A 87 -8.42 5.57 17.17
CA SER A 87 -8.34 5.32 18.62
C SER A 87 -9.68 5.07 19.33
N ASP A 88 -10.77 4.82 18.61
CA ASP A 88 -12.06 4.47 19.20
C ASP A 88 -12.66 3.23 18.52
N ASP A 89 -12.09 2.06 18.79
CA ASP A 89 -12.76 0.75 18.70
C ASP A 89 -11.93 -0.29 19.49
N ASP A 90 -11.75 -0.03 20.79
CA ASP A 90 -11.37 -1.05 21.78
C ASP A 90 -12.27 -0.88 23.00
N ASP A 91 -13.53 -1.30 22.87
CA ASP A 91 -14.46 -1.47 23.99
C ASP A 91 -15.21 -2.81 23.87
N GLY A 92 -14.70 -3.80 24.60
CA GLY A 92 -15.47 -4.71 25.47
C GLY A 92 -16.34 -5.81 24.84
N GLY A 93 -15.99 -7.07 25.12
CA GLY A 93 -16.95 -8.19 25.05
C GLY A 93 -16.35 -9.56 25.41
N GLU A 94 -16.62 -10.02 26.63
CA GLU A 94 -16.23 -11.30 27.23
C GLU A 94 -16.84 -12.55 26.56
N ASP A 95 -16.11 -13.67 26.71
CA ASP A 95 -16.52 -15.09 26.74
C ASP A 95 -17.34 -15.71 25.60
N ASP A 96 -16.69 -16.60 24.81
CA ASP A 96 -17.34 -17.81 24.31
C ASP A 96 -16.31 -18.97 24.19
N GLU A 97 -16.18 -19.74 25.27
CA GLU A 97 -15.60 -21.09 25.24
C GLU A 97 -16.56 -22.02 24.47
N SER A 98 -16.57 -21.95 23.14
CA SER A 98 -17.12 -23.00 22.31
C SER A 98 -16.10 -24.13 22.18
N GLU A 99 -16.24 -25.15 23.02
CA GLU A 99 -15.67 -26.49 22.86
C GLU A 99 -16.04 -27.06 21.47
N GLU A 100 -15.17 -26.95 20.48
CA GLU A 100 -15.30 -27.70 19.23
C GLU A 100 -14.74 -29.14 19.42
N PRO A 101 -15.57 -30.20 19.34
CA PRO A 101 -15.11 -31.57 19.53
C PRO A 101 -14.45 -32.13 18.27
N ARG A 102 -13.14 -32.39 18.39
CA ARG A 102 -12.29 -33.46 17.81
C ARG A 102 -12.76 -34.19 16.53
N VAL A 103 -11.87 -34.30 15.53
CA VAL A 103 -11.45 -35.63 15.00
C VAL A 103 -10.01 -35.57 14.46
N TYR A 104 -9.07 -36.18 15.20
CA TYR A 104 -7.85 -36.73 14.61
C TYR A 104 -8.19 -38.10 14.03
N LYS A 105 -8.03 -38.27 12.71
CA LYS A 105 -7.81 -39.59 12.13
C LYS A 105 -6.48 -39.57 11.42
N GLU A 106 -5.46 -39.84 12.23
CA GLU A 106 -4.34 -40.63 11.78
C GLU A 106 -4.86 -42.03 11.46
N THR A 107 -4.84 -42.39 10.17
CA THR A 107 -4.74 -43.79 9.76
C THR A 107 -3.58 -43.89 8.79
N ALA A 108 -2.44 -44.29 9.33
CA ALA A 108 -1.40 -44.95 8.59
C ALA A 108 -1.95 -46.20 7.86
N SER A 109 -1.22 -46.61 6.82
CA SER A 109 -1.39 -47.81 5.99
C SER A 109 -2.46 -47.69 4.89
N ALA A 110 -2.23 -48.08 3.64
CA ALA A 110 -1.26 -49.06 3.15
C ALA A 110 -0.78 -48.73 1.72
N SER A 111 0.46 -49.11 1.48
CA SER A 111 1.04 -49.41 0.17
C SER A 111 0.21 -50.43 -0.62
N GLU A 112 0.46 -50.46 -1.93
CA GLU A 112 0.27 -51.55 -2.91
C GLU A 112 -0.74 -51.33 -4.07
N VAL A 113 -0.15 -51.28 -5.29
CA VAL A 113 -0.55 -51.87 -6.60
C VAL A 113 -1.83 -51.34 -7.30
N ASN A 114 -1.95 -51.15 -8.63
CA ASN A 114 -1.20 -51.58 -9.81
C ASN A 114 -1.60 -50.73 -11.07
N SER A 115 -0.65 -50.62 -12.01
CA SER A 115 -0.75 -50.50 -13.48
C SER A 115 -1.77 -49.62 -14.22
N LEU A 116 -1.24 -48.79 -15.12
CA LEU A 116 -1.37 -48.98 -16.58
C LEU A 116 -0.15 -48.40 -17.32
#